data_AF-A0A2D4MWD9-F1
#
_entry.id   AF-A0A2D4MWD9-F1
#
_cell.length_a   1.000
_cell.length_b   1.000
_cell.length_c   1.000
_cell.angle_alpha   90.00
_cell.angle_beta   90.00
_cell.angle_gamma   90.00
#
_symmetry.space_group_name_H-M   'P 1'
#
loop_
_entity.id
_entity.type
_entity.pdbx_description
1 polymer ?
#
loop_
_entity_poly.entity_id
_entity_poly.type
_entity_poly.pdbx_seq_one_letter_code
_entity_poly.pdbx_strand_id
1 'polypeptide(L)'
;EVKDPTDIEFEWLQNGERIQDTERRFKEGSNLQFASIDRQQDGGNFQCVARNLVTGEEARTTNASFNIKWIETGKVVLKNPVRVEDIQSSSPVTLHCHIDGHPRPTSQWFRDGTQISDDRTIYSVNNKERTLTFKSASPDDN
;
A
#
# COMPACT_ATOMS: atom_id res chain seq x y z
N GLU A 1 22.91 -11.04 -37.44
CA GLU A 1 21.64 -10.47 -36.93
C GLU A 1 20.67 -11.63 -36.85
N VAL A 2 20.37 -12.10 -35.63
CA VAL A 2 19.48 -13.25 -35.44
C VAL A 2 18.06 -12.71 -35.58
N LYS A 3 17.32 -13.17 -36.61
CA LYS A 3 15.88 -12.89 -36.73
C LYS A 3 15.20 -13.28 -35.43
N ASP A 4 14.32 -12.42 -34.92
CA ASP A 4 13.42 -12.82 -33.84
C ASP A 4 12.74 -14.13 -34.24
N PRO A 5 12.81 -15.17 -33.40
CA PRO A 5 12.25 -16.46 -33.75
C PRO A 5 10.73 -16.32 -33.79
N THR A 6 10.19 -16.30 -35.02
CA THR A 6 8.73 -16.18 -35.30
C THR A 6 7.91 -17.35 -34.75
N ASP A 7 8.58 -18.41 -34.31
CA ASP A 7 7.98 -19.65 -33.82
C ASP A 7 7.89 -19.68 -32.27
N ILE A 8 8.21 -18.59 -31.57
CA ILE A 8 8.06 -18.51 -30.12
C ILE A 8 6.79 -17.72 -29.76
N GLU A 9 5.91 -18.36 -28.99
CA GLU A 9 4.73 -17.72 -28.40
C GLU A 9 4.97 -17.42 -26.92
N PHE A 10 4.52 -16.26 -26.46
CA PHE A 10 4.61 -15.84 -25.07
C PHE A 10 3.25 -15.85 -24.37
N GLU A 11 3.24 -16.39 -23.15
CA GLU A 11 2.11 -16.37 -22.24
C GLU A 11 2.52 -15.83 -20.88
N TRP A 12 1.57 -15.22 -20.17
CA TRP A 12 1.79 -14.71 -18.84
C TRP A 12 0.86 -15.41 -17.84
N LEU A 13 1.43 -15.77 -16.70
CA LEU A 13 0.72 -16.35 -15.58
C LEU A 13 0.73 -15.37 -14.40
N GLN A 14 -0.39 -15.26 -13.69
CA GLN A 14 -0.50 -14.61 -12.40
C GLN A 14 -0.88 -15.67 -11.36
N ASN A 15 -0.05 -15.85 -10.34
CA ASN A 15 -0.24 -16.86 -9.30
C ASN A 15 -0.46 -18.29 -9.86
N GLY A 16 0.15 -18.59 -11.01
CA GLY A 16 0.04 -19.86 -11.71
C GLY A 16 -1.11 -19.95 -12.72
N GLU A 17 -2.02 -18.97 -12.73
CA GLU A 17 -3.16 -18.94 -13.65
C GLU A 17 -2.88 -18.09 -14.88
N ARG A 18 -3.33 -18.54 -16.06
CA ARG A 18 -3.10 -17.81 -17.31
C ARG A 18 -3.88 -16.50 -17.34
N ILE A 19 -3.18 -15.42 -17.65
CA ILE A 19 -3.77 -14.10 -17.81
C ILE A 19 -4.50 -14.04 -19.16
N GLN A 20 -5.75 -13.59 -19.11
CA GLN A 20 -6.52 -13.22 -20.29
C GLN A 20 -6.34 -11.74 -20.59
N ASP A 21 -6.23 -11.40 -21.87
CA ASP A 21 -6.12 -10.01 -22.30
C ASP A 21 -7.44 -9.28 -22.09
N THR A 22 -7.34 -8.04 -21.63
CA THR A 22 -8.44 -7.11 -21.36
C THR A 22 -8.00 -5.71 -21.78
N GLU A 23 -8.93 -4.75 -21.86
CA GLU A 23 -8.57 -3.34 -22.12
C GLU A 23 -7.61 -2.76 -21.07
N ARG A 24 -7.65 -3.31 -19.86
CA ARG A 24 -6.85 -2.84 -18.73
C ARG A 24 -5.47 -3.50 -18.66
N ARG A 25 -5.39 -4.76 -19.06
CA ARG A 25 -4.21 -5.61 -18.93
C ARG A 25 -4.13 -6.56 -20.11
N PHE A 26 -3.09 -6.43 -20.93
CA PHE A 26 -2.96 -7.18 -22.18
C PHE A 26 -1.50 -7.45 -22.51
N LYS A 27 -1.25 -8.49 -23.31
CA LYS A 27 0.07 -8.79 -23.84
C LYS A 27 0.40 -7.93 -25.05
N GLU A 28 1.63 -7.43 -25.12
CA GLU A 28 2.21 -6.80 -26.31
C GLU A 28 3.59 -7.41 -26.59
N GLY A 29 3.66 -8.28 -27.60
CA GLY A 29 4.84 -9.11 -27.86
C GLY A 29 5.14 -10.05 -26.69
N SER A 30 6.35 -9.97 -26.13
CA SER A 30 6.75 -10.72 -24.94
C SER A 30 6.36 -10.03 -23.62
N ASN A 31 5.81 -8.81 -23.66
CA ASN A 31 5.56 -8.00 -22.47
C ASN A 31 4.10 -8.12 -22.02
N LEU A 32 3.87 -8.00 -20.70
CA LEU A 32 2.54 -7.80 -20.13
C LEU A 32 2.39 -6.32 -19.75
N GLN A 33 1.39 -5.66 -20.33
CA GLN A 33 1.11 -4.24 -20.10
C GLN A 33 -0.12 -4.05 -19.22
N PHE A 34 -0.10 -2.97 -18.44
CA PHE A 34 -1.21 -2.52 -17.59
C PHE A 34 -1.54 -1.07 -17.94
N ALA A 35 -2.66 -0.84 -18.62
CA ALA A 35 -3.16 0.51 -18.91
C ALA A 35 -3.70 1.19 -17.65
N SER A 36 -4.28 0.41 -16.73
CA SER A 36 -4.58 0.85 -15.36
C SER A 36 -4.36 -0.31 -14.39
N ILE A 37 -4.04 0.00 -13.14
CA ILE A 37 -3.72 -1.00 -12.10
C ILE A 37 -4.85 -1.05 -11.07
N ASP A 38 -5.27 -2.25 -10.70
CA ASP A 38 -6.20 -2.54 -9.62
C ASP A 38 -5.45 -3.26 -8.49
N ARG A 39 -5.38 -2.62 -7.32
CA ARG A 39 -4.64 -3.13 -6.16
C ARG A 39 -5.16 -4.47 -5.62
N GLN A 40 -6.42 -4.81 -5.87
CA GLN A 40 -7.04 -6.05 -5.40
C GLN A 40 -6.83 -7.20 -6.40
N GLN A 41 -6.64 -6.88 -7.69
CA GLN A 41 -6.61 -7.88 -8.75
C GLN A 41 -5.22 -8.12 -9.35
N ASP A 42 -4.31 -7.16 -9.31
CA ASP A 42 -3.01 -7.27 -10.01
C ASP A 42 -1.83 -7.57 -9.09
N GLY A 43 -2.07 -7.65 -7.78
CA GLY A 43 -1.06 -8.12 -6.85
C GLY A 43 -0.75 -9.60 -7.08
N GLY A 44 0.49 -10.00 -6.81
CA GLY A 44 0.88 -11.41 -6.80
C GLY A 44 2.15 -11.70 -7.58
N ASN A 45 2.35 -12.97 -7.91
CA ASN A 45 3.53 -13.45 -8.62
C ASN A 45 3.24 -13.63 -10.10
N PHE A 46 4.09 -13.05 -10.95
CA PHE A 46 4.00 -13.16 -12.39
C PHE A 46 5.10 -14.05 -12.95
N GLN A 47 4.75 -14.84 -13.97
CA GLN A 47 5.69 -15.64 -14.73
C GLN A 47 5.43 -15.47 -16.23
N CYS A 48 6.50 -15.32 -16.99
CA CYS A 48 6.44 -15.41 -18.44
C CYS A 48 6.76 -16.86 -18.86
N VAL A 49 5.98 -17.38 -19.78
CA VAL A 49 6.11 -18.70 -20.38
C VAL A 49 6.39 -18.51 -21.86
N ALA A 50 7.54 -18.98 -22.34
CA ALA A 50 7.91 -18.96 -23.74
C ALA A 50 7.78 -20.39 -24.29
N ARG A 51 7.00 -20.56 -25.36
CA ARG A 51 6.77 -21.86 -25.99
C ARG A 51 7.21 -21.83 -27.43
N ASN A 52 8.05 -22.79 -27.82
CA ASN A 52 8.38 -23.03 -29.22
C ASN A 52 7.25 -23.83 -29.89
N LEU A 53 6.62 -23.26 -30.91
CA LEU A 53 5.46 -23.83 -31.59
C LEU A 53 5.80 -25.03 -32.48
N VAL A 54 7.07 -25.16 -32.90
CA VAL A 54 7.53 -26.27 -33.75
C VAL A 54 7.95 -27.47 -32.91
N THR A 55 8.75 -27.25 -31.87
CA THR A 55 9.28 -28.33 -31.01
C THR A 55 8.36 -28.67 -29.85
N GLY A 56 7.49 -27.75 -29.44
CA GLY A 56 6.67 -27.86 -28.24
C GLY A 56 7.44 -27.61 -26.93
N GLU A 57 8.72 -27.26 -27.01
CA GLU A 57 9.54 -26.95 -25.84
C GLU A 57 9.06 -25.67 -25.15
N GLU A 58 9.13 -25.65 -23.82
CA GLU A 58 8.66 -24.56 -23.00
C GLU A 58 9.71 -24.15 -21.96
N ALA A 59 9.90 -22.84 -21.81
CA ALA A 59 10.71 -22.25 -20.76
C ALA A 59 9.88 -21.28 -19.92
N ARG A 60 10.12 -21.26 -18.61
CA ARG A 60 9.43 -20.38 -17.66
C ARG A 60 10.42 -19.52 -16.91
N THR A 61 10.05 -18.26 -16.67
CA THR A 61 10.82 -17.41 -15.78
C THR A 61 10.61 -17.81 -14.32
N THR A 62 11.53 -17.38 -13.46
CA THR A 62 11.25 -17.30 -12.02
C THR A 62 10.09 -16.35 -11.75
N ASN A 63 9.49 -16.46 -10.56
CA ASN A 63 8.42 -15.57 -10.13
C ASN A 63 8.93 -14.14 -9.95
N ALA A 64 8.26 -13.19 -10.59
CA ALA A 64 8.39 -11.76 -10.30
C ALA A 64 7.22 -11.33 -9.41
N SER A 65 7.49 -10.91 -8.17
CA SER A 65 6.45 -10.43 -7.26
C SER A 65 6.08 -8.98 -7.57
N PHE A 66 4.82 -8.75 -7.92
CA PHE A 66 4.26 -7.43 -8.13
C PHE A 66 3.48 -6.99 -6.89
N ASN A 67 4.06 -6.07 -6.13
CA ASN A 67 3.49 -5.53 -4.89
C ASN A 67 3.01 -4.10 -5.11
N ILE A 68 1.69 -3.89 -5.03
CA ILE A 68 1.08 -2.59 -5.28
C ILE A 68 1.06 -1.78 -3.98
N LYS A 69 1.66 -0.60 -4.03
CA LYS A 69 1.66 0.35 -2.90
C LYS A 69 0.46 1.26 -3.00
N TRP A 70 -0.18 1.51 -1.86
CA TRP A 70 -1.35 2.39 -1.79
C TRP A 70 -1.46 3.01 -0.40
N ILE A 71 -2.15 4.14 -0.33
CA ILE A 71 -2.52 4.81 0.92
C ILE A 71 -3.93 5.35 0.77
N GLU A 72 -4.77 5.08 1.75
CA GLU A 72 -6.12 5.66 1.80
C GLU A 72 -6.09 6.99 2.54
N THR A 73 -7.01 7.89 2.18
CA THR A 73 -7.20 9.12 2.93
C THR A 73 -7.66 8.78 4.35
N GLY A 74 -6.89 9.19 5.34
CA GLY A 74 -7.21 8.97 6.75
C GLY A 74 -7.81 10.20 7.42
N LYS A 75 -8.40 9.98 8.61
CA LYS A 75 -8.84 11.05 9.50
C LYS A 75 -8.23 10.90 10.88
N VAL A 76 -8.09 12.01 11.60
CA VAL A 76 -7.78 11.99 13.03
C VAL A 76 -9.08 11.79 13.79
N VAL A 77 -9.10 10.86 14.73
CA VAL A 77 -10.25 10.59 15.61
C VAL A 77 -9.83 10.64 17.07
N LEU A 78 -10.76 11.01 17.94
CA LEU A 78 -10.57 10.93 19.38
C LEU A 78 -10.63 9.45 19.81
N LYS A 79 -9.57 8.97 20.47
CA LYS A 79 -9.46 7.59 20.98
C LYS A 79 -9.75 7.51 22.48
N ASN A 80 -9.31 8.50 23.25
CA ASN A 80 -9.58 8.60 24.69
C ASN A 80 -9.64 10.07 25.14
N PRO A 81 -10.67 10.50 25.88
CA PRO A 81 -11.91 9.77 26.17
C PRO A 81 -12.71 9.50 24.87
N VAL A 82 -13.75 8.67 24.91
CA VAL A 82 -14.49 8.30 23.69
C VAL A 82 -15.32 9.47 23.14
N ARG A 83 -15.79 10.34 24.03
CA ARG A 83 -16.64 11.50 23.69
C ARG A 83 -15.88 12.78 24.02
N VAL A 84 -16.06 13.80 23.18
CA VAL A 84 -15.47 15.13 23.40
C VAL A 84 -15.99 15.75 24.70
N GLU A 85 -17.25 15.48 25.04
CA GLU A 85 -17.93 15.92 26.27
C GLU A 85 -17.23 15.47 27.56
N ASP A 86 -16.48 14.36 27.50
CA ASP A 86 -15.81 13.75 28.64
C ASP A 86 -14.39 14.30 28.86
N ILE A 87 -13.93 15.23 28.01
CA ILE A 87 -12.60 15.83 28.13
C ILE A 87 -12.58 16.77 29.33
N GLN A 88 -11.80 16.41 30.34
CA GLN A 88 -11.58 17.25 31.52
C GLN A 88 -10.24 17.98 31.41
N SER A 89 -10.17 19.21 31.91
CA SER A 89 -8.90 19.93 32.05
C SER A 89 -7.91 19.09 32.86
N SER A 90 -6.64 19.13 32.49
CA SER A 90 -5.56 18.32 33.06
C SER A 90 -5.69 16.79 32.89
N SER A 91 -6.70 16.29 32.17
CA SER A 91 -6.81 14.87 31.84
C SER A 91 -6.06 14.52 30.55
N PRO A 92 -5.58 13.28 30.41
CA PRO A 92 -4.90 12.86 29.20
C PRO A 92 -5.89 12.62 28.05
N VAL A 93 -5.61 13.22 26.90
CA VAL A 93 -6.38 13.06 25.67
C VAL A 93 -5.54 12.33 24.64
N THR A 94 -6.11 11.32 24.00
CA THR A 94 -5.43 10.53 22.96
C THR A 94 -6.18 10.63 21.65
N LEU A 95 -5.47 11.10 20.62
CA LEU A 95 -5.91 11.11 19.24
C LEU A 95 -5.34 9.89 18.51
N HIS A 96 -6.06 9.39 17.52
CA HIS A 96 -5.64 8.31 16.65
C HIS A 96 -5.72 8.75 15.19
N CYS A 97 -4.63 8.54 14.44
CA CYS A 97 -4.61 8.72 13.00
C CYS A 97 -5.13 7.43 12.34
N HIS A 98 -6.40 7.48 11.93
CA HIS A 98 -7.09 6.38 11.28
C HIS A 98 -6.83 6.42 9.78
N ILE A 99 -5.64 5.95 9.39
CA ILE A 99 -5.19 5.84 8.00
C ILE A 99 -4.86 4.38 7.69
N ASP A 100 -5.12 3.93 6.47
CA ASP A 100 -4.71 2.60 6.01
C ASP A 100 -3.82 2.68 4.78
N GLY A 101 -3.02 1.64 4.56
CA GLY A 101 -2.06 1.62 3.45
C GLY A 101 -1.16 0.40 3.45
N HIS A 102 -0.62 0.11 2.27
CA HIS A 102 0.38 -0.92 2.07
C HIS A 102 1.64 -0.36 1.38
N PRO A 103 2.85 -0.57 1.92
CA PRO A 103 3.10 -1.08 3.27
C PRO A 103 2.49 -0.14 4.32
N ARG A 104 2.41 -0.62 5.57
CA ARG A 104 1.82 0.15 6.65
C ARG A 104 2.38 1.58 6.69
N PRO A 105 1.53 2.62 6.57
CA PRO A 105 2.01 4.00 6.48
C PRO A 105 2.58 4.47 7.81
N THR A 106 3.61 5.31 7.74
CA THR A 106 4.13 6.07 8.89
C THR A 106 3.26 7.30 9.13
N SER A 107 3.26 7.81 10.36
CA SER A 107 2.46 8.98 10.74
C SER A 107 3.34 10.00 11.45
N GLN A 108 3.11 11.27 11.15
CA GLN A 108 3.70 12.41 11.84
C GLN A 108 2.56 13.31 12.30
N TRP A 109 2.70 13.87 13.50
CA TRP A 109 1.68 14.73 14.08
C TRP A 109 2.11 16.18 13.96
N PHE A 110 1.14 17.04 13.64
CA PHE A 110 1.32 18.48 13.54
C PHE A 110 0.18 19.16 14.28
N ARG A 111 0.49 20.28 14.91
CA ARG A 111 -0.47 21.23 15.47
C ARG A 111 -0.12 22.61 14.95
N ASP A 112 -1.08 23.25 14.30
CA ASP A 112 -0.93 24.60 13.73
C ASP A 112 0.31 24.74 12.83
N GLY A 113 0.57 23.70 12.02
CA GLY A 113 1.72 23.63 11.12
C GLY A 113 3.06 23.29 11.79
N THR A 114 3.10 23.19 13.12
CA THR A 114 4.31 22.80 13.87
C THR A 114 4.32 21.31 14.14
N GLN A 115 5.42 20.64 13.80
CA GLN A 115 5.56 19.21 14.03
C GLN A 115 5.66 18.91 15.53
N ILE A 116 4.86 17.95 15.99
CA ILE A 116 4.91 17.42 17.35
C ILE A 116 5.89 16.25 17.39
N SER A 117 6.87 16.34 18.29
CA SER A 117 7.78 15.25 18.66
C SER A 117 7.37 14.59 19.97
N ASP A 118 7.78 13.34 20.18
CA ASP A 118 7.66 12.68 21.50
C ASP A 118 8.64 13.33 22.48
N ASP A 119 8.13 14.11 23.43
CA ASP A 119 8.91 14.66 24.55
C ASP A 119 8.61 13.95 25.88
N ARG A 120 7.60 13.07 25.90
CA ARG A 120 7.09 12.28 27.03
C ARG A 120 6.52 13.08 28.20
N THR A 121 6.64 14.41 28.19
CA THR A 121 6.18 15.31 29.25
C THR A 121 4.86 15.97 28.88
N ILE A 122 4.75 16.48 27.65
CA ILE A 122 3.56 17.15 27.11
C ILE A 122 2.88 16.21 26.12
N TYR A 123 3.66 15.66 25.19
CA TYR A 123 3.19 14.82 24.10
C TYR A 123 3.82 13.43 24.18
N SER A 124 2.99 12.40 23.95
CA SER A 124 3.46 11.04 23.74
C SER A 124 3.02 10.51 22.38
N VAL A 125 3.98 10.22 21.50
CA VAL A 125 3.70 9.72 20.15
C VAL A 125 3.99 8.23 20.08
N ASN A 126 2.99 7.45 19.67
CA ASN A 126 3.13 6.03 19.39
C ASN A 126 2.95 5.76 17.90
N ASN A 127 4.06 5.59 17.17
CA ASN A 127 4.05 5.29 15.74
C ASN A 127 3.45 3.92 15.42
N LYS A 128 3.57 2.94 16.34
CA LYS A 128 3.01 1.61 16.15
C LYS A 128 1.49 1.62 16.30
N GLU A 129 0.91 2.44 17.15
CA GLU A 129 -0.56 2.55 17.31
C GLU A 129 -1.14 3.74 16.52
N ARG A 130 -0.27 4.56 15.91
CA ARG A 130 -0.63 5.82 15.25
C ARG A 130 -1.45 6.71 16.17
N THR A 131 -0.97 6.89 17.41
CA THR A 131 -1.63 7.72 18.42
C THR A 131 -0.73 8.85 18.89
N LEU A 132 -1.36 9.98 19.18
CA LEU A 132 -0.77 11.11 19.90
C LEU A 132 -1.54 11.29 21.20
N THR A 133 -0.84 11.28 22.33
CA THR A 133 -1.43 11.55 23.64
C THR A 133 -0.92 12.88 24.17
N PHE A 134 -1.85 13.79 24.44
CA PHE A 134 -1.66 14.96 25.28
C PHE A 134 -1.71 14.48 26.73
N LYS A 135 -0.66 14.73 27.52
CA LYS A 135 -0.61 14.26 28.92
C LYS A 135 -1.58 15.02 29.82
N SER A 136 -1.83 16.29 29.52
CA SER A 136 -2.70 17.18 30.26
C SER A 136 -3.37 18.13 29.27
N ALA A 137 -4.66 17.96 29.01
CA ALA A 137 -5.43 18.85 28.15
C ALA A 137 -5.61 20.24 28.80
N SER A 138 -5.35 21.29 28.02
CA SER A 138 -5.55 22.71 28.34
C SER A 138 -6.61 23.33 27.41
N PRO A 139 -7.33 24.40 27.81
CA PRO A 139 -8.16 25.17 26.88
C PRO A 139 -7.43 25.68 25.64
N ASP A 140 -6.10 25.86 25.72
CA ASP A 140 -5.27 26.25 24.58
C ASP A 140 -5.14 25.13 23.53
N ASP A 141 -5.50 23.88 23.88
CA ASP A 141 -5.43 22.68 23.03
C ASP A 141 -6.67 22.46 22.13
N ASN A 142 -7.58 23.44 22.09
CA ASN A 142 -8.78 23.41 21.26
C ASN A 142 -8.53 23.90 19.83
#